data_AF-A0A383EP47-F1
#
_entry.id   AF-A0A383EP47-F1
#
_cell.length_a   1.000
_cell.length_b   1.000
_cell.length_c   1.000
_cell.angle_alpha   90.00
_cell.angle_beta   90.00
_cell.angle_gamma   90.00
#
_symmetry.space_group_name_H-M   'P 1'
#
loop_
_entity.id
_entity.type
_entity.pdbx_description
1 polymer ?
#
loop_
_entity_poly.entity_id
_entity_poly.type
_entity_poly.pdbx_seq_one_letter_code
_entity_poly.pdbx_strand_id
1 'polypeptide(L)'
;RKILGVCNGFQVLCEAGMLPGTLRINRTQKFICKPVFIRQAGSTFLIPIAHSEGNYYHPNPREVKVAYTYTEDINGSINNIAGVYNDNVLGMMPHPERAFETYHCSQDGFNILEDFCGRRSKIN
;
A
#
# COMPACT_ATOMS: atom_id res chain seq x y z
N ARG A 1 4.89 -19.08 1.18
CA ARG A 1 5.50 -18.21 0.15
C ARG A 1 4.96 -16.80 0.36
N LYS A 2 5.78 -15.74 0.29
CA LYS A 2 5.27 -14.36 0.47
C LYS A 2 4.59 -13.88 -0.82
N ILE A 3 3.48 -13.15 -0.70
CA ILE A 3 2.71 -12.61 -1.84
C ILE A 3 2.53 -11.11 -1.64
N LEU A 4 2.89 -10.32 -2.65
CA LEU A 4 2.74 -8.87 -2.67
C LEU A 4 1.84 -8.46 -3.83
N GLY A 5 0.77 -7.73 -3.54
CA GLY A 5 -0.07 -7.08 -4.53
C GLY A 5 0.05 -5.56 -4.45
N VAL A 6 0.55 -4.95 -5.52
CA VAL A 6 0.70 -3.49 -5.63
C VAL A 6 -0.34 -2.92 -6.60
N CYS A 7 -0.99 -1.82 -6.22
CA CYS A 7 -2.04 -1.14 -6.99
C CYS A 7 -3.10 -2.14 -7.47
N ASN A 8 -3.10 -2.49 -8.75
CA ASN A 8 -4.05 -3.45 -9.31
C ASN A 8 -3.90 -4.85 -8.70
N GLY A 9 -2.69 -5.24 -8.30
CA GLY A 9 -2.47 -6.49 -7.58
C GLY A 9 -3.19 -6.53 -6.24
N PHE A 10 -3.31 -5.41 -5.54
CA PHE A 10 -4.08 -5.34 -4.29
C PHE A 10 -5.58 -5.57 -4.56
N GLN A 11 -6.11 -4.95 -5.63
CA GLN A 11 -7.51 -5.15 -6.04
C GLN A 11 -7.79 -6.63 -6.32
N VAL A 12 -6.94 -7.27 -7.13
CA VAL A 12 -7.07 -8.70 -7.46
C VAL A 12 -7.03 -9.57 -6.20
N LEU A 13 -6.15 -9.28 -5.24
CA LEU A 13 -6.06 -10.05 -4.00
C LEU A 13 -7.29 -9.89 -3.09
N CYS A 14 -7.91 -8.70 -3.07
CA CYS A 14 -9.19 -8.49 -2.40
C CYS A 14 -10.32 -9.29 -3.08
N GLU A 15 -10.45 -9.17 -4.40
CA GLU A 15 -11.50 -9.88 -5.16
C GLU A 15 -11.32 -11.41 -5.14
N ALA A 16 -10.08 -11.90 -5.03
CA ALA A 16 -9.77 -13.31 -4.85
C ALA A 16 -10.04 -13.82 -3.42
N GLY A 17 -10.45 -12.95 -2.48
CA GLY A 17 -10.67 -13.29 -1.08
C GLY A 17 -9.40 -13.57 -0.28
N MET A 18 -8.22 -13.23 -0.83
CA MET A 18 -6.93 -13.42 -0.16
C MET A 18 -6.63 -12.28 0.83
N LEU A 19 -7.17 -11.09 0.56
CA LEU A 19 -7.12 -9.93 1.46
C LEU A 19 -8.54 -9.50 1.80
N PRO A 20 -8.79 -9.01 3.03
CA PRO A 20 -10.09 -8.47 3.39
C PRO A 20 -10.36 -7.16 2.64
N GLY A 21 -11.64 -6.85 2.46
CA GLY A 21 -12.09 -5.55 1.95
C GLY A 21 -12.18 -5.49 0.43
N THR A 22 -12.44 -4.29 -0.06
CA THR A 22 -12.58 -4.00 -1.50
C THR A 22 -12.04 -2.61 -1.80
N LEU A 23 -11.68 -2.40 -3.06
CA LEU A 23 -11.13 -1.17 -3.59
C LEU A 23 -12.14 -0.57 -4.56
N ARG A 24 -12.57 0.65 -4.29
CA ARG A 24 -13.61 1.35 -5.05
C ARG A 24 -13.02 2.53 -5.80
N ILE A 25 -13.82 3.13 -6.69
CA ILE A 25 -13.51 4.40 -7.33
C ILE A 25 -13.15 5.45 -6.26
N ASN A 26 -12.08 6.20 -6.52
CA ASN A 26 -11.64 7.31 -5.68
C ASN A 26 -12.82 8.25 -5.41
N ARG A 27 -12.94 8.79 -4.20
CA ARG A 27 -14.05 9.70 -3.87
C ARG A 27 -14.12 10.94 -4.79
N THR A 28 -12.98 11.36 -5.34
CA THR A 28 -12.88 12.46 -6.30
C THR A 28 -13.27 12.08 -7.74
N GLN A 29 -13.47 10.79 -8.02
CA GLN A 29 -13.74 10.21 -9.35
C GLN A 29 -12.68 10.53 -10.41
N LYS A 30 -11.46 10.87 -9.97
CA LYS A 30 -10.33 11.17 -10.85
C LYS A 30 -9.22 10.15 -10.68
N PHE A 31 -8.47 9.92 -11.75
CA PHE A 31 -7.18 9.25 -11.66
C PHE A 31 -6.18 10.15 -10.93
N ILE A 32 -5.49 9.59 -9.94
CA ILE A 32 -4.50 10.32 -9.13
C ILE A 32 -3.13 9.71 -9.41
N CYS A 33 -2.20 10.55 -9.87
CA CYS A 33 -0.81 10.18 -10.11
C CYS A 33 0.10 11.22 -9.43
N LYS A 34 0.56 10.93 -8.22
CA LYS A 34 1.45 11.82 -7.46
C LYS A 34 2.24 11.05 -6.39
N PRO A 35 3.40 11.56 -5.95
CA PRO A 35 4.02 11.15 -4.69
C PRO A 35 3.10 11.43 -3.51
N VAL A 36 3.01 10.48 -2.57
CA VAL A 36 2.24 10.66 -1.33
C VAL A 36 3.04 10.14 -0.14
N PHE A 37 2.79 10.72 1.02
CA PHE A 37 3.36 10.21 2.27
C PHE A 37 2.47 9.12 2.84
N ILE A 38 3.10 8.01 3.25
CA ILE A 38 2.47 6.92 3.98
C ILE A 38 3.18 6.68 5.30
N ARG A 39 2.47 6.12 6.28
CA ARG A 39 2.98 5.82 7.63
C ARG A 39 2.88 4.34 7.95
N GLN A 40 3.87 3.85 8.69
CA GLN A 40 3.91 2.54 9.33
C GLN A 40 4.65 2.68 10.66
N ALA A 41 4.03 2.30 11.78
CA ALA A 41 4.67 2.25 13.11
C ALA A 41 5.49 3.51 13.48
N GLY A 42 5.00 4.70 13.13
CA GLY A 42 5.67 5.99 13.41
C GLY A 42 6.68 6.44 12.35
N SER A 43 7.10 5.57 11.44
CA SER A 43 7.92 5.94 10.28
C SER A 43 7.04 6.49 9.16
N THR A 44 7.57 7.46 8.40
CA THR A 44 6.91 8.04 7.23
C THR A 44 7.76 7.79 5.99
N PHE A 45 7.12 7.42 4.89
CA PHE A 45 7.75 7.09 3.62
C PHE A 45 7.07 7.88 2.50
N LEU A 46 7.83 8.35 1.52
CA LEU A 46 7.32 9.02 0.32
C LEU A 46 7.22 8.00 -0.83
N ILE A 47 6.02 7.56 -1.18
CA ILE A 47 5.80 6.52 -2.20
C ILE A 47 4.79 7.03 -3.23
N PRO A 48 5.03 6.85 -4.56
CA PRO A 48 4.09 7.31 -5.57
C PRO A 48 2.85 6.43 -5.65
N ILE A 49 1.73 7.02 -6.05
CA ILE A 49 0.49 6.33 -6.39
C ILE A 49 0.10 6.60 -7.84
N ALA A 50 -0.67 5.69 -8.45
CA ALA A 50 -1.20 5.85 -9.80
C ALA A 50 -2.50 5.04 -9.98
N HIS A 51 -3.64 5.56 -9.51
CA HIS A 51 -4.91 4.80 -9.54
C HIS A 51 -6.16 5.69 -9.68
N SER A 52 -7.22 5.13 -10.28
CA SER A 52 -8.60 5.66 -10.26
C SER A 52 -9.48 4.95 -9.22
N GLU A 53 -9.07 3.75 -8.78
CA GLU A 53 -9.84 2.83 -7.94
C GLU A 53 -9.02 2.37 -6.72
N GLY A 54 -8.61 3.33 -5.89
CA GLY A 54 -7.79 3.06 -4.71
C GLY A 54 -8.50 3.29 -3.37
N ASN A 55 -9.80 3.58 -3.39
CA ASN A 55 -10.58 3.83 -2.18
C ASN A 55 -10.89 2.53 -1.45
N TYR A 56 -10.05 2.18 -0.46
CA TYR A 56 -10.21 1.00 0.37
C TYR A 56 -11.39 1.10 1.32
N TYR A 57 -12.15 0.02 1.40
CA TYR A 57 -13.31 -0.11 2.28
C TYR A 57 -13.40 -1.51 2.90
N HIS A 58 -13.75 -1.53 4.18
CA HIS A 58 -14.18 -2.73 4.91
C HIS A 58 -15.28 -2.31 5.89
N PRO A 59 -16.38 -3.09 6.04
CA PRO A 59 -17.46 -2.74 6.96
C PRO A 59 -16.99 -2.66 8.42
N ASN A 60 -16.03 -3.51 8.81
CA ASN A 60 -15.42 -3.54 10.13
C ASN A 60 -13.92 -3.24 10.04
N PRO A 61 -13.48 -1.98 9.88
CA PRO A 61 -12.06 -1.66 9.64
C PRO A 61 -11.14 -2.01 10.82
N ARG A 62 -11.69 -2.23 12.02
CA ARG A 62 -10.94 -2.64 13.22
C ARG A 62 -10.44 -4.08 13.17
N GLU A 63 -11.06 -4.93 12.34
CA GLU A 63 -10.69 -6.34 12.17
C GLU A 63 -9.58 -6.52 11.13
N VAL A 64 -9.21 -5.45 10.42
CA VAL A 64 -8.21 -5.48 9.36
C VAL A 64 -6.84 -5.18 9.95
N LYS A 65 -5.85 -6.02 9.61
CA LYS A 65 -4.45 -5.76 9.93
C LYS A 65 -3.89 -4.71 8.97
N VAL A 66 -3.93 -3.44 9.39
CA VAL A 66 -3.42 -2.32 8.59
C VAL A 66 -1.90 -2.41 8.44
N ALA A 67 -1.42 -2.32 7.19
CA ALA A 67 0.01 -2.28 6.87
C ALA A 67 0.51 -0.84 6.81
N TYR A 68 -0.21 0.01 6.06
CA TYR A 68 0.16 1.39 5.77
C TYR A 68 -1.07 2.28 5.79
N THR A 69 -0.90 3.53 6.24
CA THR A 69 -1.91 4.58 6.12
C THR A 69 -1.35 5.80 5.39
N TYR A 70 -2.18 6.47 4.59
CA TYR A 70 -1.85 7.79 4.07
C TYR A 70 -1.80 8.80 5.21
N THR A 71 -0.92 9.81 5.10
CA THR A 71 -0.82 10.88 6.09
C THR A 71 -1.97 11.88 6.03
N GLU A 72 -2.65 11.93 4.90
CA GLU A 72 -3.79 12.79 4.58
C GLU A 72 -4.83 11.98 3.77
N ASP A 73 -5.99 12.55 3.53
CA ASP A 73 -7.01 11.89 2.70
C ASP A 73 -6.69 12.05 1.21
N ILE A 74 -6.25 10.96 0.58
CA ILE A 74 -5.84 10.93 -0.83
C ILE A 74 -6.97 10.53 -1.77
N ASN A 75 -7.73 9.50 -1.39
CA ASN A 75 -8.65 8.82 -2.30
C ASN A 75 -10.00 8.46 -1.64
N GLY A 76 -10.19 8.84 -0.38
CA GLY A 76 -11.39 8.54 0.41
C GLY A 76 -11.41 7.18 1.10
N SER A 77 -10.27 6.48 1.15
CA SER A 77 -10.15 5.21 1.88
C SER A 77 -10.52 5.38 3.36
N ILE A 78 -11.22 4.39 3.91
CA ILE A 78 -11.59 4.38 5.33
C ILE A 78 -10.31 4.41 6.19
N ASN A 79 -10.30 5.27 7.21
CA ASN A 79 -9.16 5.50 8.10
C ASN A 79 -7.82 5.78 7.37
N ASN A 80 -7.88 6.35 6.16
CA ASN A 80 -6.73 6.57 5.30
C ASN A 80 -5.91 5.30 5.02
N ILE A 81 -6.52 4.11 5.04
CA ILE A 81 -5.80 2.86 4.78
C ILE A 81 -5.23 2.88 3.36
N ALA A 82 -3.92 2.67 3.25
CA ALA A 82 -3.18 2.58 1.99
C ALA A 82 -2.79 1.14 1.64
N GLY A 83 -2.76 0.25 2.63
CA GLY A 83 -2.48 -1.17 2.45
C GLY A 83 -2.77 -1.99 3.70
N VAL A 84 -2.94 -3.30 3.52
CA VAL A 84 -3.36 -4.27 4.55
C VAL A 84 -2.58 -5.57 4.42
N TYR A 85 -2.49 -6.29 5.54
CA TYR A 85 -1.91 -7.63 5.62
C TYR A 85 -2.99 -8.68 5.88
N ASN A 86 -2.78 -9.88 5.32
CA ASN A 86 -3.39 -11.13 5.78
C ASN A 86 -2.32 -12.22 5.76
N ASP A 87 -1.87 -12.68 6.94
CA ASP A 87 -0.75 -13.60 7.10
C ASP A 87 0.52 -13.22 6.29
N ASN A 88 0.79 -13.96 5.21
CA ASN A 88 1.94 -13.83 4.30
C ASN A 88 1.63 -12.99 3.05
N VAL A 89 0.45 -12.37 2.98
CA VAL A 89 -0.04 -11.57 1.86
C VAL A 89 -0.07 -10.09 2.26
N LEU A 90 0.60 -9.25 1.47
CA LEU A 90 0.53 -7.78 1.58
C LEU A 90 -0.16 -7.23 0.35
N GLY A 91 -1.17 -6.39 0.55
CA GLY A 91 -1.75 -5.56 -0.50
C GLY A 91 -1.57 -4.08 -0.20
N MET A 92 -1.16 -3.30 -1.18
CA MET A 92 -1.05 -1.85 -1.03
C MET A 92 -1.31 -1.10 -2.33
N MET A 93 -1.87 0.11 -2.23
CA MET A 93 -2.10 1.01 -3.36
C MET A 93 -0.86 1.79 -3.82
N PRO A 94 -0.02 2.34 -2.91
CA PRO A 94 1.24 2.96 -3.31
C PRO A 94 2.18 1.97 -4.00
N HIS A 95 3.02 2.49 -4.89
CA HIS A 95 3.98 1.75 -5.72
C HIS A 95 5.41 1.82 -5.14
N PRO A 96 5.78 0.96 -4.16
CA PRO A 96 7.14 0.97 -3.61
C PRO A 96 8.20 0.60 -4.67
N GLU A 97 7.83 -0.18 -5.69
CA GLU A 97 8.69 -0.53 -6.81
C GLU A 97 9.03 0.66 -7.72
N ARG A 98 8.33 1.79 -7.57
CA ARG A 98 8.58 3.05 -8.28
C ARG A 98 9.30 4.10 -7.41
N ALA A 99 9.87 3.66 -6.29
CA ALA A 99 10.57 4.50 -5.31
C ALA A 99 11.87 3.82 -4.83
N PHE A 100 12.78 3.52 -5.77
CA PHE A 100 14.02 2.77 -5.47
C PHE A 100 15.30 3.46 -5.96
N GLU A 101 15.34 3.90 -7.24
CA GLU A 101 16.49 4.66 -7.76
C GLU A 101 16.52 6.12 -7.34
N THR A 102 17.72 6.71 -7.39
CA THR A 102 17.97 8.12 -7.06
C THR A 102 17.24 9.12 -7.96
N TYR A 103 16.78 8.71 -9.14
CA TYR A 103 16.01 9.55 -10.05
C TYR A 103 14.48 9.44 -9.87
N HIS A 104 14.01 8.56 -8.98
CA HIS A 104 12.60 8.53 -8.57
C HIS A 104 12.30 9.64 -7.54
N CYS A 105 11.04 9.76 -7.13
CA CYS A 105 10.65 10.73 -6.11
C CYS A 105 11.22 10.41 -4.72
N SER A 106 11.64 9.18 -4.46
CA SER A 106 12.36 8.75 -3.25
C SER A 106 13.02 7.38 -3.47
N GLN A 107 13.79 6.93 -2.48
CA GLN A 107 14.31 5.55 -2.38
C GLN A 107 13.63 4.76 -1.24
N ASP A 108 12.56 5.30 -0.67
CA ASP A 108 11.88 4.72 0.50
C ASP A 108 11.23 3.37 0.21
N GLY A 109 10.93 3.08 -1.06
CA GLY A 109 10.41 1.80 -1.51
C GLY A 109 11.35 0.63 -1.21
N PHE A 110 12.67 0.87 -1.14
CA PHE A 110 13.64 -0.15 -0.76
C PHE A 110 13.37 -0.67 0.65
N ASN A 111 13.15 0.22 1.61
CA ASN A 111 12.88 -0.14 3.00
C ASN A 111 11.60 -0.98 3.13
N ILE A 112 10.55 -0.64 2.36
CA ILE A 112 9.28 -1.37 2.34
C ILE A 112 9.46 -2.79 1.77
N LEU A 113 10.16 -2.90 0.63
CA LEU A 113 10.36 -4.19 -0.03
C LEU A 113 11.31 -5.09 0.78
N GLU A 114 12.33 -4.52 1.42
CA GLU A 114 13.25 -5.27 2.28
C GLU A 114 12.55 -5.77 3.56
N ASP A 115 11.73 -4.92 4.21
CA ASP A 115 10.91 -5.30 5.37
C ASP A 115 9.95 -6.43 5.00
N PHE A 116 9.24 -6.31 3.87
CA PHE A 116 8.35 -7.36 3.40
C PHE A 116 9.08 -8.66 3.09
N CYS A 117 10.22 -8.62 2.39
CA CYS A 117 11.03 -9.81 2.11
C CYS A 117 11.59 -10.43 3.39
N GLY A 118 11.76 -9.64 4.45
CA GLY A 118 12.45 -9.99 5.68
C GLY A 118 13.94 -9.77 5.50
N ARG A 119 14.59 -9.12 6.48
CA ARG A 119 16.03 -8.88 6.47
C ARG A 119 16.75 -10.21 6.19
N ARG A 120 17.48 -10.28 5.08
CA ARG A 120 18.58 -11.25 4.99
C ARG A 120 19.53 -10.88 6.13
N SER A 121 19.82 -11.80 7.04
CA SER A 121 21.01 -11.66 7.89
C SER A 121 22.14 -11.22 6.96
N LYS A 122 22.80 -10.10 7.29
CA LYS A 122 23.97 -9.61 6.56
C LYS A 122 24.83 -10.83 6.23
N ILE A 123 24.96 -11.14 4.94
CA ILE A 123 26.01 -12.04 4.50
C ILE A 123 27.28 -11.22 4.73
N ASN A 124 28.00 -11.56 5.79
CA ASN A 124 29.38 -11.15 5.97
C ASN A 124 30.21 -11.67 4.80
#